data_AF-A0AAJ3LN09-F1
#
_entry.id   AF-A0AAJ3LN09-F1
#
_cell.length_a   1.000
_cell.length_b   1.000
_cell.length_c   1.000
_cell.angle_alpha   90.00
_cell.angle_beta   90.00
_cell.angle_gamma   90.00
#
_symmetry.space_group_name_H-M   'P 1'
#
loop_
_entity.id
_entity.type
_entity.pdbx_description
1 polymer ?
#
loop_
_entity_poly.entity_id
_entity_poly.type
_entity_poly.pdbx_seq_one_letter_code
_entity_poly.pdbx_strand_id
1 'polypeptide(L)'
;MKLKTLLAVSALLLPALALAAPNGRANRRPRQSQKALCLEIAVARAHMVTYNVTCRSYSKEEAVRTLQVENAGAVYRNQGCQNILSEADVRNATMAEINLLGGRKLNNEQYCSAIKPAVDKAEEWFDNADVDGVH
;
A
#
# COMPACT_ATOMS: atom_id res chain seq x y z
N MET A 1 67.05 45.45 -25.26
CA MET A 1 67.07 45.83 -23.83
C MET A 1 65.71 46.41 -23.44
N LYS A 2 64.98 45.73 -22.55
CA LYS A 2 64.29 46.25 -21.34
C LYS A 2 63.14 45.31 -20.93
N LEU A 3 63.34 44.60 -19.81
CA LEU A 3 62.28 44.10 -18.94
C LEU A 3 61.69 45.26 -18.13
N LYS A 4 60.38 45.16 -17.83
CA LYS A 4 59.60 45.75 -16.71
C LYS A 4 58.11 45.67 -17.15
N THR A 5 57.09 45.24 -16.40
CA THR A 5 56.92 44.84 -15.00
C THR A 5 55.52 44.20 -14.88
N LEU A 6 55.34 43.38 -13.84
CA LEU A 6 54.12 42.73 -13.33
C LEU A 6 52.81 43.55 -13.42
N LEU A 7 51.68 42.85 -13.61
CA LEU A 7 50.53 42.88 -12.68
C LEU A 7 49.49 41.81 -13.08
N ALA A 8 49.34 40.82 -12.20
CA ALA A 8 48.23 39.88 -12.18
C ALA A 8 46.99 40.59 -11.61
N VAL A 9 45.86 40.55 -12.31
CA VAL A 9 44.53 40.72 -11.71
C VAL A 9 43.60 39.68 -12.31
N SER A 10 43.36 38.67 -11.50
CA SER A 10 42.28 37.70 -11.56
C SER A 10 40.91 38.37 -11.49
N ALA A 11 40.04 38.08 -12.46
CA ALA A 11 38.59 38.15 -12.30
C ALA A 11 37.92 37.19 -13.29
N LEU A 12 37.77 35.92 -12.89
CA LEU A 12 36.82 35.01 -13.51
C LEU A 12 35.41 35.51 -13.20
N LEU A 13 34.74 36.10 -14.19
CA LEU A 13 33.30 36.28 -14.20
C LEU A 13 32.68 35.05 -14.87
N LEU A 14 32.42 34.01 -14.06
CA LEU A 14 31.47 32.96 -14.43
C LEU A 14 30.06 33.48 -14.09
N PRO A 15 29.11 33.48 -15.04
CA PRO A 15 27.71 33.66 -14.70
C PRO A 15 27.26 32.38 -13.97
N ALA A 16 27.23 32.42 -12.64
CA ALA A 16 26.54 31.43 -11.85
C ALA A 16 25.04 31.58 -12.13
N LEU A 17 24.55 30.81 -13.10
CA LEU A 17 23.12 30.58 -13.26
C LEU A 17 22.59 30.05 -11.94
N ALA A 18 21.72 30.85 -11.34
CA ALA A 18 20.96 30.51 -10.17
C ALA A 18 20.13 29.25 -10.46
N LEU A 19 20.55 28.11 -9.90
CA LEU A 19 19.60 27.08 -9.50
C LEU A 19 19.35 27.30 -8.00
N ALA A 20 18.42 28.21 -7.71
CA ALA A 20 17.66 28.10 -6.48
C ALA A 20 16.89 26.79 -6.57
N ALA A 21 17.51 25.70 -6.12
CA ALA A 21 16.79 24.47 -5.86
C ALA A 21 15.72 24.84 -4.83
N PRO A 22 14.42 24.71 -5.15
CA PRO A 22 13.42 24.85 -4.11
C PRO A 22 13.76 23.78 -3.08
N ASN A 23 14.08 24.20 -1.86
CA ASN A 23 14.06 23.36 -0.66
C ASN A 23 12.61 22.97 -0.38
N GLY A 24 11.98 22.29 -1.35
CA GLY A 24 10.86 21.43 -1.10
C GLY A 24 11.44 20.24 -0.37
N ARG A 25 11.40 20.28 0.97
CA ARG A 25 11.10 19.09 1.74
C ARG A 25 9.75 18.59 1.24
N ALA A 26 9.75 17.93 0.09
CA ALA A 26 8.70 17.01 -0.25
C ALA A 26 8.72 16.02 0.90
N ASN A 27 7.70 16.07 1.75
CA ASN A 27 7.25 14.94 2.54
C ASN A 27 6.94 13.82 1.54
N ARG A 28 7.97 13.21 0.97
CA ARG A 28 7.87 11.91 0.32
C ARG A 28 7.50 11.00 1.46
N ARG A 29 6.20 10.71 1.59
CA ARG A 29 5.73 9.53 2.31
C ARG A 29 6.70 8.39 1.93
N PRO A 30 7.19 7.59 2.91
CA PRO A 30 8.06 6.47 2.58
C PRO A 30 7.39 5.68 1.45
N ARG A 31 8.08 5.46 0.33
CA ARG A 31 7.57 4.58 -0.72
C ARG A 31 7.30 3.23 -0.04
N GLN A 32 6.04 2.83 0.03
CA GLN A 32 5.64 1.55 0.58
C GLN A 32 6.39 0.46 -0.19
N SER A 33 7.01 -0.48 0.53
CA SER A 33 7.68 -1.59 -0.13
C SER A 33 6.64 -2.45 -0.85
N GLN A 34 7.02 -3.10 -1.96
CA GLN A 34 6.11 -3.97 -2.68
C GLN A 34 5.55 -5.09 -1.79
N LYS A 35 6.39 -5.63 -0.88
CA LYS A 35 5.95 -6.60 0.13
C LYS A 35 4.84 -6.04 1.03
N ALA A 36 4.96 -4.79 1.47
CA ALA A 36 3.95 -4.16 2.31
C ALA A 36 2.63 -3.93 1.55
N LEU A 37 2.69 -3.50 0.28
CA LEU A 37 1.49 -3.35 -0.56
C LEU A 37 0.79 -4.70 -0.78
N CYS A 38 1.56 -5.74 -1.14
CA CYS A 38 1.01 -7.08 -1.32
C CYS A 38 0.37 -7.62 -0.04
N LEU A 39 0.95 -7.31 1.12
CA LEU A 39 0.40 -7.77 2.40
C LEU A 39 -0.93 -7.07 2.69
N GLU A 40 -1.01 -5.77 2.43
CA GLU A 40 -2.23 -4.98 2.59
C GLU A 40 -3.37 -5.54 1.72
N ILE A 41 -3.11 -5.83 0.45
CA ILE A 41 -4.12 -6.41 -0.46
C ILE A 41 -4.56 -7.80 0.03
N ALA A 42 -3.60 -8.66 0.42
CA ALA A 42 -3.91 -10.01 0.87
C ALA A 42 -4.71 -10.05 2.17
N VAL A 43 -4.36 -9.17 3.12
CA VAL A 43 -5.05 -9.06 4.41
C VAL A 43 -6.46 -8.49 4.21
N ALA A 44 -6.62 -7.44 3.38
CA ALA A 44 -7.92 -6.89 3.03
C ALA A 44 -8.85 -7.96 2.43
N ARG A 45 -8.34 -8.72 1.44
CA ARG A 45 -9.07 -9.85 0.85
C ARG A 45 -9.45 -10.91 1.88
N ALA A 46 -8.55 -11.25 2.80
CA ALA A 46 -8.81 -12.24 3.84
C ALA A 46 -9.92 -11.80 4.81
N HIS A 47 -9.95 -10.52 5.19
CA HIS A 47 -11.01 -9.97 6.03
C HIS A 47 -12.36 -9.96 5.32
N MET A 48 -12.41 -9.61 4.04
CA MET A 48 -13.65 -9.67 3.25
C MET A 48 -14.22 -11.08 3.18
N VAL A 49 -13.38 -12.09 2.90
CA VAL A 49 -13.79 -13.51 2.92
C VAL A 49 -14.31 -13.90 4.31
N THR A 50 -13.57 -13.54 5.36
CA THR A 50 -13.94 -13.89 6.74
C THR A 50 -15.25 -13.23 7.15
N TYR A 51 -15.47 -11.98 6.76
CA TYR A 51 -16.71 -11.24 6.98
C TYR A 51 -17.89 -11.85 6.24
N ASN A 52 -17.73 -12.19 4.96
CA ASN A 52 -18.79 -12.84 4.18
C ASN A 52 -19.20 -14.19 4.78
N VAL A 53 -18.24 -15.00 5.23
CA VAL A 53 -18.53 -16.28 5.89
C VAL A 53 -19.17 -16.09 7.27
N THR A 54 -18.59 -15.23 8.11
CA THR A 54 -18.96 -15.13 9.53
C THR A 54 -20.19 -14.25 9.75
N CYS A 55 -20.32 -13.18 8.98
CA CYS A 55 -21.30 -12.10 9.19
C CYS A 55 -22.45 -12.13 8.19
N ARG A 56 -22.24 -12.67 6.99
CA ARG A 56 -23.30 -12.84 5.97
C ARG A 56 -23.75 -14.29 5.80
N SER A 57 -23.14 -15.23 6.55
CA SER A 57 -23.44 -16.66 6.51
C SER A 57 -23.30 -17.31 5.12
N TYR A 58 -22.44 -16.75 4.27
CA TYR A 58 -22.08 -17.37 3.00
C TYR A 58 -21.23 -18.62 3.25
N SER A 59 -21.36 -19.60 2.37
CA SER A 59 -20.32 -20.63 2.25
C SER A 59 -18.98 -19.98 1.89
N LYS A 60 -17.87 -20.68 2.15
CA LYS A 60 -16.55 -20.17 1.78
C LYS A 60 -16.45 -19.98 0.26
N GLU A 61 -17.05 -20.89 -0.50
CA GLU A 61 -17.10 -20.88 -1.95
C GLU A 61 -17.88 -19.68 -2.49
N GLU A 62 -19.01 -19.33 -1.87
CA GLU A 62 -19.76 -18.11 -2.21
C GLU A 62 -18.98 -16.85 -1.83
N ALA A 63 -18.38 -16.83 -0.63
CA ALA A 63 -17.60 -15.69 -0.15
C ALA A 63 -16.41 -15.35 -1.05
N VAL A 64 -15.75 -16.35 -1.66
CA VAL A 64 -14.63 -16.08 -2.59
C VAL A 64 -15.08 -15.62 -3.97
N ARG A 65 -16.35 -15.82 -4.33
CA ARG A 65 -16.95 -15.43 -5.62
C ARG A 65 -17.70 -14.11 -5.59
N THR A 66 -17.77 -13.44 -4.44
CA THR A 66 -18.31 -12.07 -4.38
C THR A 66 -17.40 -11.15 -5.18
N LEU A 67 -17.99 -10.27 -5.99
CA LEU A 67 -17.29 -9.39 -6.93
C LEU A 67 -16.05 -8.71 -6.31
N GLN A 68 -16.19 -8.08 -5.16
CA GLN A 68 -15.08 -7.36 -4.51
C GLN A 68 -13.92 -8.30 -4.14
N VAL A 69 -14.19 -9.54 -3.73
CA VAL A 69 -13.15 -10.53 -3.39
C VAL A 69 -12.43 -11.05 -4.64
N GLU A 70 -13.15 -11.17 -5.75
CA GLU A 70 -12.57 -11.51 -7.05
C GLU A 70 -11.67 -10.37 -7.56
N ASN A 71 -12.14 -9.12 -7.44
CA ASN A 71 -11.40 -7.91 -7.79
C ASN A 71 -10.13 -7.76 -6.95
N ALA A 72 -10.22 -7.95 -5.63
CA ALA A 72 -9.05 -8.00 -4.76
C ALA A 72 -8.04 -9.07 -5.21
N GLY A 73 -8.54 -10.22 -5.66
CA GLY A 73 -7.73 -11.29 -6.23
C GLY A 73 -7.05 -10.87 -7.55
N ALA A 74 -7.74 -10.14 -8.42
CA ALA A 74 -7.18 -9.60 -9.66
C ALA A 74 -6.10 -8.55 -9.36
N VAL A 75 -6.38 -7.59 -8.48
CA VAL A 75 -5.41 -6.57 -8.04
C VAL A 75 -4.15 -7.23 -7.46
N TYR A 76 -4.32 -8.25 -6.61
CA TYR A 76 -3.19 -8.99 -6.06
C TYR A 76 -2.28 -9.60 -7.15
N ARG A 77 -2.88 -10.17 -8.21
CA ARG A 77 -2.12 -10.72 -9.34
C ARG A 77 -1.46 -9.62 -10.16
N ASN A 78 -2.20 -8.54 -10.47
CA ASN A 78 -1.72 -7.43 -11.29
C ASN A 78 -0.56 -6.68 -10.64
N GLN A 79 -0.52 -6.63 -9.31
CA GLN A 79 0.60 -6.07 -8.53
C GLN A 79 1.82 -7.02 -8.40
N GLY A 80 1.76 -8.21 -9.02
CA GLY A 80 2.85 -9.19 -9.01
C GLY A 80 3.05 -9.90 -7.68
N CYS A 81 2.03 -9.96 -6.82
CA CYS A 81 2.19 -10.40 -5.43
C CYS A 81 2.32 -11.92 -5.24
N GLN A 82 2.02 -12.72 -6.27
CA GLN A 82 1.93 -14.19 -6.21
C GLN A 82 3.20 -14.87 -5.68
N ASN A 83 4.37 -14.26 -5.84
CA ASN A 83 5.67 -14.82 -5.43
C ASN A 83 6.38 -14.00 -4.33
N ILE A 84 5.69 -12.99 -3.78
CA ILE A 84 6.28 -12.06 -2.80
C ILE A 84 5.95 -12.47 -1.36
N LEU A 85 4.78 -13.07 -1.17
CA LEU A 85 4.28 -13.48 0.13
C LEU A 85 4.07 -14.98 0.19
N SER A 86 4.45 -15.58 1.30
CA SER A 86 4.00 -16.92 1.64
C SER A 86 2.57 -16.89 2.19
N GLU A 87 1.84 -18.00 2.11
CA GLU A 87 0.55 -18.14 2.79
C GLU A 87 0.66 -17.89 4.30
N ALA A 88 1.83 -18.22 4.89
CA ALA A 88 2.11 -17.97 6.29
C ALA A 88 2.22 -16.47 6.61
N ASP A 89 2.82 -15.66 5.72
CA ASP A 89 2.89 -14.20 5.90
C ASP A 89 1.49 -13.60 5.97
N VAL A 90 0.62 -13.98 5.03
CA VAL A 90 -0.78 -13.50 4.96
C VAL A 90 -1.53 -13.94 6.21
N ARG A 91 -1.49 -15.23 6.55
CA ARG A 91 -2.18 -15.75 7.74
C ARG A 91 -1.72 -15.06 9.01
N ASN A 92 -0.42 -14.86 9.19
CA ASN A 92 0.12 -14.23 10.39
C ASN A 92 -0.30 -12.76 10.49
N ALA A 93 -0.29 -12.02 9.38
CA ALA A 93 -0.72 -10.62 9.36
C ALA A 93 -2.23 -10.49 9.63
N THR A 94 -3.07 -11.29 8.97
CA THR A 94 -4.52 -11.31 9.23
C THR A 94 -4.81 -11.66 10.69
N MET A 95 -4.16 -12.68 11.24
CA MET A 95 -4.34 -13.06 12.65
C MET A 95 -3.86 -11.99 13.61
N ALA A 96 -2.79 -11.26 13.30
CA ALA A 96 -2.32 -10.15 14.11
C ALA A 96 -3.38 -9.05 14.20
N GLU A 97 -4.02 -8.68 13.08
CA GLU A 97 -5.12 -7.70 13.08
C GLU A 97 -6.36 -8.20 13.83
N ILE A 98 -6.75 -9.45 13.63
CA ILE A 98 -7.87 -10.05 14.39
C ILE A 98 -7.58 -10.02 15.89
N ASN A 99 -6.35 -10.33 16.30
CA ASN A 99 -5.94 -10.28 17.71
C ASN A 99 -5.98 -8.85 18.28
N LEU A 100 -5.60 -7.83 17.48
CA LEU A 100 -5.70 -6.43 17.89
C LEU A 100 -7.15 -5.99 18.13
N LEU A 101 -8.12 -6.55 17.40
CA LEU A 101 -9.54 -6.28 17.61
C LEU A 101 -10.11 -6.94 18.87
N GLY A 102 -9.34 -7.76 19.59
CA GLY A 102 -9.80 -8.52 20.76
C GLY A 102 -9.81 -10.04 20.54
N GLY A 103 -9.43 -10.50 19.34
CA GLY A 103 -9.17 -11.90 19.02
C GLY A 103 -10.32 -12.84 19.40
N ARG A 104 -9.96 -13.95 20.08
CA ARG A 104 -10.90 -14.99 20.53
C ARG A 104 -11.95 -14.55 21.56
N LYS A 105 -11.88 -13.31 22.06
CA LYS A 105 -12.81 -12.81 23.09
C LYS A 105 -14.04 -12.12 22.51
N LEU A 106 -14.05 -11.80 21.23
CA LEU A 106 -15.22 -11.24 20.57
C LEU A 106 -16.20 -12.35 20.22
N ASN A 107 -17.49 -12.11 20.47
CA ASN A 107 -18.53 -12.88 19.81
C ASN A 107 -18.64 -12.47 18.32
N ASN A 108 -19.39 -13.22 17.52
CA ASN A 108 -19.50 -12.95 16.08
C ASN A 108 -20.02 -11.53 15.80
N GLU A 109 -21.02 -11.05 16.54
CA GLU A 109 -21.61 -9.72 16.32
C GLU A 109 -20.59 -8.59 16.59
N GLN A 110 -19.83 -8.71 17.67
CA GLN A 110 -18.75 -7.79 18.02
C GLN A 110 -17.62 -7.83 16.99
N TYR A 111 -17.24 -9.03 16.52
CA TYR A 111 -16.25 -9.20 15.46
C TYR A 111 -16.72 -8.52 14.15
N CYS A 112 -17.96 -8.80 13.75
CA CYS A 112 -18.56 -8.23 12.54
C CYS A 112 -18.61 -6.70 12.60
N SER A 113 -18.99 -6.12 13.74
CA SER A 113 -18.98 -4.68 13.94
C SER A 113 -17.55 -4.10 13.90
N ALA A 114 -16.60 -4.76 14.55
CA ALA A 114 -15.21 -4.30 14.63
C ALA A 114 -14.48 -4.33 13.28
N ILE A 115 -14.72 -5.36 12.45
CA ILE A 115 -14.05 -5.51 11.15
C ILE A 115 -14.77 -4.79 10.01
N LYS A 116 -16.06 -4.46 10.16
CA LYS A 116 -16.86 -3.80 9.12
C LYS A 116 -16.19 -2.55 8.53
N PRO A 117 -15.61 -1.61 9.31
CA PRO A 117 -14.93 -0.45 8.74
C PRO A 117 -13.74 -0.80 7.83
N ALA A 118 -12.99 -1.86 8.17
CA ALA A 118 -11.88 -2.34 7.35
C ALA A 118 -12.38 -3.01 6.06
N VAL A 119 -13.48 -3.76 6.14
CA VAL A 119 -14.15 -4.38 4.99
C VAL A 119 -14.73 -3.30 4.06
N ASP A 120 -15.46 -2.32 4.58
CA ASP A 120 -16.06 -1.24 3.79
C ASP A 120 -14.98 -0.45 3.02
N LYS A 121 -13.85 -0.16 3.69
CA LYS A 121 -12.70 0.49 3.03
C LYS A 121 -12.07 -0.40 1.94
N ALA A 122 -12.00 -1.71 2.18
CA ALA A 122 -11.47 -2.66 1.20
C ALA A 122 -12.40 -2.80 -0.01
N GLU A 123 -13.71 -2.89 0.21
CA GLU A 123 -14.73 -2.91 -0.84
C GLU A 123 -14.62 -1.65 -1.70
N GLU A 124 -14.56 -0.46 -1.10
CA GLU A 124 -14.35 0.81 -1.84
C GLU A 124 -13.04 0.82 -2.64
N TRP A 125 -11.95 0.32 -2.07
CA TRP A 125 -10.67 0.26 -2.77
C TRP A 125 -10.75 -0.65 -4.01
N PHE A 126 -11.36 -1.83 -3.87
CA PHE A 126 -11.42 -2.81 -4.96
C PHE A 126 -12.54 -2.58 -5.97
N ASP A 127 -13.59 -1.85 -5.62
CA ASP A 127 -14.61 -1.38 -6.57
C ASP A 127 -14.02 -0.36 -7.55
N ASN A 128 -13.14 0.53 -7.07
CA ASN A 128 -12.47 1.53 -7.93
C ASN A 128 -11.30 0.94 -8.74
N ALA A 129 -10.71 -0.16 -8.29
CA ALA A 129 -9.57 -0.78 -8.97
C ALA A 129 -9.94 -1.44 -10.33
N ASP A 130 -11.22 -1.76 -10.55
CA ASP A 130 -11.74 -2.22 -11.84
C ASP A 130 -11.89 -1.07 -12.85
N VAL A 131 -12.07 0.17 -12.39
CA VAL A 131 -12.30 1.35 -13.23
C VAL A 131 -10.99 1.94 -13.74
N ASP A 132 -9.95 1.91 -12.90
CA ASP A 132 -8.68 2.59 -13.19
C ASP A 132 -7.63 1.71 -13.86
N GLY A 133 -7.93 0.43 -14.12
CA GLY A 133 -7.07 -0.48 -14.89
C GLY A 133 -5.59 -0.21 -14.64
N VAL A 134 -5.13 -0.38 -13.38
CA VAL A 134 -3.79 0.05 -12.96
C VAL A 134 -2.75 -0.56 -13.90
N HIS A 135 -2.32 0.27 -14.84
CA HIS A 135 -1.22 0.12 -15.79
C HIS A 135 0.07 0.68 -15.19
#